data_AF-C0DRY0-F1
#
_entry.id   AF-C0DRY0-F1
#
_cell.length_a   1.000
_cell.length_b   1.000
_cell.length_c   1.000
_cell.angle_alpha   90.00
_cell.angle_beta   90.00
_cell.angle_gamma   90.00
#
_symmetry.space_group_name_H-M   'P 1'
#
loop_
_entity.id
_entity.type
_entity.pdbx_description
1 polymer ?
#
loop_
_entity_poly.entity_id
_entity_poly.type
_entity_poly.pdbx_seq_one_letter_code
_entity_poly.pdbx_strand_id
1 'polypeptide(L)'
;MSVIPLSQLRKGAVAHIDSIVPNPVFGELDALVSRRLADLGFSGGMPLQVIAVGGFGRGPFAVRLGNQSQFSLRHDEAGKIMCHLVDAEPFGRCGTKAACTLKAT
;
A
#
# COMPACT_ATOMS: atom_id res chain seq x y z
N MET A 1 11.64 2.89 -12.92
CA MET A 1 10.42 2.40 -12.24
C MET A 1 10.23 3.26 -11.01
N SER A 2 9.13 4.01 -10.92
CA SER A 2 8.92 4.92 -9.80
C SER A 2 8.40 4.13 -8.59
N VAL A 3 9.08 4.26 -7.47
CA VAL A 3 8.68 3.68 -6.19
C VAL A 3 7.73 4.66 -5.51
N ILE A 4 6.55 4.19 -5.13
CA ILE A 4 5.52 4.97 -4.45
C ILE A 4 5.07 4.26 -3.18
N PRO A 5 4.69 5.00 -2.12
CA PRO A 5 4.20 4.38 -0.91
C PRO A 5 2.79 3.81 -1.12
N LEU A 6 2.47 2.74 -0.39
CA LEU A 6 1.15 2.09 -0.43
C LEU A 6 0.02 3.07 -0.07
N SER A 7 0.30 4.07 0.79
CA SER A 7 -0.67 5.12 1.15
C SER A 7 -1.12 6.00 -0.03
N GLN A 8 -0.32 6.09 -1.11
CA GLN A 8 -0.66 6.82 -2.33
C GLN A 8 -1.35 5.94 -3.38
N LEU A 9 -1.40 4.62 -3.16
CA LEU A 9 -2.10 3.72 -4.06
C LEU A 9 -3.61 3.89 -3.96
N ARG A 10 -4.27 3.73 -5.11
CA ARG A 10 -5.73 3.75 -5.20
C ARG A 10 -6.29 2.34 -5.05
N LYS A 11 -7.56 2.25 -4.64
CA LYS A 11 -8.31 0.99 -4.66
C LYS A 11 -8.24 0.34 -6.05
N GLY A 12 -7.95 -0.95 -6.08
CA GLY A 12 -7.81 -1.77 -7.27
C GLY A 12 -6.40 -1.81 -7.86
N ALA A 13 -5.49 -0.93 -7.43
CA ALA A 13 -4.12 -0.91 -7.94
C ALA A 13 -3.36 -2.17 -7.53
N VAL A 14 -2.54 -2.68 -8.44
CA VAL A 14 -1.62 -3.78 -8.20
C VAL A 14 -0.20 -3.22 -8.25
N ALA A 15 0.60 -3.60 -7.28
CA ALA A 15 1.98 -3.18 -7.15
C ALA A 15 2.80 -4.35 -6.61
N HIS A 16 4.11 -4.35 -6.80
CA HIS A 16 4.97 -5.21 -5.98
C HIS A 16 5.68 -4.40 -4.93
N ILE A 17 5.88 -5.01 -3.77
CA ILE A 17 6.65 -4.41 -2.70
C ILE A 17 8.10 -4.29 -3.16
N ASP A 18 8.67 -3.12 -2.98
CA ASP A 18 10.09 -2.87 -3.18
C ASP A 18 10.81 -3.08 -1.85
N SER A 19 10.41 -2.32 -0.82
CA SER A 19 11.06 -2.30 0.49
C SER A 19 10.14 -1.71 1.57
N ILE A 20 10.47 -1.94 2.85
CA ILE A 20 9.84 -1.25 3.98
C ILE A 20 10.80 -0.19 4.50
N VAL A 21 10.40 1.07 4.46
CA VAL A 21 11.19 2.18 5.01
C VAL A 21 10.81 2.47 6.46
N PRO A 22 11.72 3.01 7.28
CA PRO A 22 11.36 3.47 8.62
C PRO A 22 10.48 4.73 8.53
N ASN A 23 9.48 4.83 9.41
CA ASN A 23 8.63 6.02 9.53
C ASN A 23 8.76 6.63 10.93
N PRO A 24 9.21 7.90 11.06
CA PRO A 24 9.42 8.54 12.36
C PRO A 24 8.15 8.65 13.22
N VAL A 25 6.96 8.53 12.63
CA VAL A 25 5.67 8.53 13.35
C VAL A 25 5.59 7.42 14.39
N PHE A 26 6.22 6.27 14.15
CA PHE A 26 6.19 5.13 15.09
C PHE A 26 7.28 5.19 16.17
N GLY A 27 8.28 6.07 16.04
CA GLY A 27 9.40 6.17 16.99
C GLY A 27 10.05 4.81 17.25
N GLU A 28 10.16 4.42 18.53
CA GLU A 28 10.79 3.16 18.96
C GLU A 28 10.03 1.89 18.50
N LEU A 29 8.74 2.02 18.17
CA LEU A 29 7.94 0.90 17.68
C LEU A 29 8.19 0.59 16.20
N ASP A 30 8.88 1.47 15.47
CA ASP A 30 9.08 1.32 14.03
C ASP A 30 9.74 -0.03 13.68
N ALA A 31 10.79 -0.40 14.41
CA ALA A 31 11.49 -1.67 14.23
C ALA A 31 10.58 -2.88 14.48
N LEU A 32 9.72 -2.80 15.49
CA LEU A 32 8.72 -3.84 15.81
C LEU A 32 7.66 -3.95 14.71
N VAL A 33 7.16 -2.82 14.21
CA VAL A 33 6.17 -2.77 13.13
C VAL A 33 6.78 -3.29 11.83
N SER A 34 8.00 -2.88 11.49
CA SER A 34 8.73 -3.37 10.31
C SER A 34 8.92 -4.89 10.35
N ARG A 35 9.27 -5.43 11.53
CA ARG A 35 9.40 -6.88 11.74
C ARG A 35 8.06 -7.58 11.53
N ARG A 36 6.98 -7.10 12.16
CA ARG A 36 5.64 -7.67 11.99
C ARG A 36 5.19 -7.64 10.54
N LEU A 37 5.40 -6.53 9.83
CA LEU A 37 5.08 -6.43 8.41
C LEU A 37 5.85 -7.49 7.60
N ALA A 38 7.15 -7.65 7.85
CA ALA A 38 7.93 -8.70 7.21
C ALA A 38 7.38 -10.11 7.53
N ASP A 39 7.01 -10.38 8.79
CA ASP A 39 6.43 -11.67 9.22
C ASP A 39 5.06 -11.94 8.56
N LEU A 40 4.27 -10.90 8.29
CA LEU A 40 3.01 -10.99 7.54
C LEU A 40 3.21 -11.26 6.04
N GLY A 41 4.44 -11.15 5.54
CA GLY A 41 4.78 -11.34 4.13
C GLY A 41 4.90 -10.04 3.33
N PHE A 42 4.97 -8.88 3.99
CA PHE A 42 5.35 -7.62 3.32
C PHE A 42 6.86 -7.59 3.10
N SER A 43 7.36 -8.38 2.16
CA SER A 43 8.77 -8.43 1.79
C SER A 43 8.99 -7.96 0.35
N GLY A 44 10.20 -7.51 0.02
CA GLY A 44 10.55 -7.07 -1.32
C GLY A 44 10.33 -8.18 -2.37
N GLY A 45 9.73 -7.81 -3.49
CA GLY A 45 9.35 -8.70 -4.59
C GLY A 45 7.95 -9.29 -4.48
N MET A 46 7.23 -9.08 -3.37
CA MET A 46 5.90 -9.66 -3.19
C MET A 46 4.81 -8.88 -3.95
N PRO A 47 3.96 -9.55 -4.74
CA PRO A 47 2.83 -8.90 -5.40
C PRO A 47 1.72 -8.59 -4.39
N LEU A 48 1.21 -7.37 -4.45
CA LEU A 48 0.13 -6.88 -3.60
C LEU A 48 -0.94 -6.17 -4.45
N GLN A 49 -2.19 -6.29 -4.02
CA GLN A 49 -3.32 -5.56 -4.61
C GLN A 49 -4.09 -4.80 -3.55
N VAL A 50 -4.41 -3.55 -3.83
CA VAL A 50 -5.28 -2.76 -2.95
C VAL A 50 -6.74 -3.15 -3.20
N ILE A 51 -7.38 -3.77 -2.22
CA ILE A 51 -8.78 -4.21 -2.28
C ILE A 51 -9.72 -3.07 -1.89
N ALA A 52 -9.35 -2.29 -0.87
CA ALA A 52 -10.11 -1.14 -0.44
C ALA A 52 -9.20 -0.10 0.21
N VAL A 53 -9.62 1.16 0.11
CA VAL A 53 -9.05 2.26 0.89
C VAL A 53 -10.22 2.86 1.66
N GLY A 54 -10.05 3.04 2.97
CA GLY A 54 -11.08 3.64 3.82
C GLY A 54 -11.55 5.00 3.31
N GLY A 55 -12.78 5.37 3.69
CA GLY A 55 -13.40 6.63 3.30
C GLY A 55 -12.51 7.83 3.65
N PHE A 56 -12.40 8.79 2.72
CA PHE A 56 -11.52 9.97 2.80
C PHE A 56 -10.00 9.70 2.81
N GLY A 57 -9.53 8.52 2.40
CA GLY A 57 -8.08 8.27 2.23
C GLY A 57 -7.27 8.26 3.53
N ARG A 58 -7.93 8.27 4.69
CA ARG A 58 -7.32 8.24 6.03
C ARG A 58 -7.24 6.82 6.62
N GLY A 59 -7.50 5.79 5.81
CA GLY A 59 -7.41 4.38 6.18
C GLY A 59 -8.70 3.82 6.79
N PRO A 60 -8.75 2.50 7.08
CA PRO A 60 -7.72 1.50 6.85
C PRO A 60 -7.60 1.11 5.36
N PHE A 61 -6.39 0.72 4.94
CA PHE A 61 -6.07 0.22 3.61
C PHE A 61 -6.16 -1.30 3.62
N ALA A 62 -7.14 -1.87 2.94
CA ALA A 62 -7.24 -3.31 2.75
C ALA A 62 -6.42 -3.71 1.52
N VAL A 63 -5.41 -4.55 1.73
CA VAL A 63 -4.55 -5.07 0.68
C VAL A 63 -4.54 -6.59 0.70
N ARG A 64 -4.37 -7.18 -0.47
CA ARG A 64 -4.24 -8.61 -0.67
C ARG A 64 -2.83 -8.92 -1.15
N LEU A 65 -2.11 -9.73 -0.39
CA LEU A 65 -0.80 -10.28 -0.73
C LEU A 65 -0.97 -11.66 -1.36
N GLY A 66 -0.41 -11.85 -2.55
CA GLY A 66 -0.56 -13.09 -3.31
C GLY A 66 -2.02 -13.47 -3.57
N ASN A 67 -2.33 -14.77 -3.45
CA ASN A 67 -3.64 -15.31 -3.84
C ASN A 67 -4.66 -15.43 -2.70
N GLN A 68 -4.25 -15.28 -1.44
CA GLN A 68 -5.14 -15.59 -0.29
C GLN A 68 -5.01 -14.64 0.90
N SER A 69 -3.86 -14.01 1.14
CA SER A 69 -3.64 -13.25 2.37
C SER A 69 -4.18 -11.83 2.26
N GLN A 70 -5.18 -11.47 3.08
CA GLN A 70 -5.74 -10.12 3.14
C GLN A 70 -5.36 -9.44 4.46
N PHE A 71 -4.89 -8.20 4.36
CA PHE A 71 -4.44 -7.41 5.49
C PHE A 71 -5.03 -6.01 5.46
N SER A 72 -5.38 -5.49 6.63
CA SER A 72 -5.80 -4.11 6.82
C SER A 72 -4.67 -3.32 7.47
N LEU A 73 -4.14 -2.34 6.75
CA LEU A 73 -3.07 -1.47 7.20
C LEU A 73 -3.62 -0.10 7.61
N ARG A 74 -3.06 0.48 8.67
CA ARG A 74 -3.29 1.89 9.01
C ARG A 74 -2.59 2.80 8.01
N HIS A 75 -2.98 4.06 7.94
CA HIS A 75 -2.38 5.04 7.04
C HIS A 75 -0.86 5.16 7.24
N ASP A 76 -0.40 5.18 8.49
CA ASP A 76 1.02 5.28 8.82
C ASP A 76 1.82 4.01 8.44
N GLU A 77 1.19 2.83 8.54
CA GLU A 77 1.77 1.54 8.12
C GLU A 77 1.80 1.40 6.59
N ALA A 78 0.81 1.96 5.89
CA ALA A 78 0.81 2.02 4.44
C ALA A 78 1.86 3.02 3.92
N GLY A 79 2.11 4.11 4.65
CA GLY A 79 3.11 5.12 4.28
C GLY A 79 4.55 4.60 4.29
N LYS A 80 4.82 3.51 5.03
CA LYS A 80 6.15 2.93 5.15
C LYS A 80 6.45 1.80 4.17
N ILE A 81 5.43 1.26 3.50
CA ILE A 81 5.60 0.19 2.50
C ILE A 81 5.81 0.85 1.15
N MET A 82 7.01 0.70 0.62
CA MET A 82 7.38 1.20 -0.70
C MET A 82 7.11 0.12 -1.74
N CYS A 83 6.46 0.51 -2.83
CA CYS A 83 6.06 -0.41 -3.88
C CYS A 83 6.16 0.24 -5.26
N HIS A 84 6.37 -0.58 -6.28
CA HIS A 84 6.29 -0.13 -7.66
C HIS A 84 4.99 -0.61 -8.29
N LEU A 85 4.30 0.29 -8.99
CA LEU A 85 3.11 -0.09 -9.74
C LEU A 85 3.52 -1.08 -10.82
N VAL A 86 2.81 -2.20 -10.84
CA VAL A 86 2.82 -3.11 -11.96
C VAL A 86 1.54 -2.82 -12.70
N ASP A 87 1.62 -2.48 -13.98
CA ASP A 87 0.46 -2.36 -14.85
C ASP A 87 -0.24 -3.72 -14.92
N ALA A 88 -1.05 -4.01 -13.92
CA ALA A 88 -1.91 -5.18 -13.92
C ALA A 88 -3.10 -4.84 -14.78
N GLU A 89 -3.25 -5.61 -15.85
CA GLU A 89 -4.48 -5.70 -16.60
C GLU A 89 -5.69 -5.80 -15.63
N PRO A 90 -6.73 -4.99 -15.81
CA PRO A 90 -7.72 -4.72 -14.77
C PRO A 90 -8.63 -5.93 -14.54
N PHE A 91 -8.33 -6.75 -13.53
CA PHE A 91 -9.29 -7.70 -12.99
C PHE A 91 -10.36 -6.97 -12.18
N GLY A 92 -11.46 -6.64 -12.86
CA GLY A 92 -12.71 -6.20 -12.22
C GLY A 92 -12.98 -4.71 -12.31
N ARG A 93 -13.79 -4.33 -13.30
CA ARG A 93 -14.43 -3.02 -13.37
C ARG A 93 -15.26 -2.78 -12.10
N CYS A 94 -14.88 -1.78 -11.31
CA CYS A 94 -15.84 -0.97 -10.56
C CYS A 94 -15.32 0.46 -10.53
N GLY A 95 -15.96 1.29 -11.36
CA GLY A 95 -15.49 2.62 -11.71
C GLY A 95 -15.36 3.55 -10.52
N THR A 96 -14.25 4.28 -10.47
CA THR A 96 -14.28 5.72 -10.18
C THR A 96 -12.95 6.30 -10.64
N LYS A 97 -13.02 7.14 -11.67
CA LYS A 97 -11.98 8.13 -11.96
C LYS A 97 -11.88 9.04 -10.73
N ALA A 98 -11.02 8.73 -9.75
CA ALA A 98 -10.66 9.69 -8.72
C ALA A 98 -9.40 10.39 -9.20
N ALA A 99 -9.64 11.55 -9.81
CA ALA A 99 -8.69 12.36 -10.51
C ALA A 99 -7.45 12.68 -9.66
N CYS A 100 -6.33 12.67 -10.37
CA CYS A 100 -5.24 13.62 -10.23
C CYS A 100 -5.79 15.04 -9.94
N THR A 101 -5.29 15.72 -8.91
CA THR A 101 -5.03 17.18 -8.81
C THR A 101 -4.97 17.58 -7.33
N LEU A 102 -3.75 17.71 -6.78
CA LEU A 102 -3.46 18.84 -5.92
C LEU A 102 -2.24 19.53 -6.54
N LYS A 103 -2.53 20.42 -7.48
CA LYS A 103 -1.54 21.36 -7.99
C LYS A 103 -1.39 22.47 -6.94
N ALA A 104 -0.14 22.83 -6.72
CA ALA A 104 0.35 23.88 -5.84
C ALA A 104 -0.49 25.17 -5.88
N THR A 105 -0.63 25.80 -4.71
CA THR A 105 -0.85 27.24 -4.55
C THR A 105 0.44 27.84 -4.04
#